data_AF-A0A2S7T6W9-F1
#
_entry.id   AF-A0A2S7T6W9-F1
#
_cell.length_a   1.000
_cell.length_b   1.000
_cell.length_c   1.000
_cell.angle_alpha   90.00
_cell.angle_beta   90.00
_cell.angle_gamma   90.00
#
_symmetry.space_group_name_H-M   'P 1'
#
loop_
_entity.id
_entity.type
_entity.pdbx_description
1 polymer ?
#
loop_
_entity_poly.entity_id
_entity_poly.type
_entity_poly.pdbx_seq_one_letter_code
_entity_poly.pdbx_strand_id
1 'polypeptide(L)'
;MKILVFNLGLSLLGMTTLLAQRVGFINDADGYTNLRAAASSQSEIISVIRQGEEFTYYPKNNANWYQVDFKGKSGFMHKSRIKSLGQLKAELNNFFKKSASATKDAVELGEIDNEKLFQFTQDYPKAVMQTFCQQPKRIQDFLLQEFESPIHDLIDLQLIYSRLEAIGPSCSDASKLKSALKKAAGKMRMKLDEFRPNAVIHHDYLKEIPLYDSKGKKLGFLKNDDKNEDYIYLEIVRDSLDFFYVKSKMEMELEVKEGWIKKNRQIGTYARNYSRPSLKLYSHPTKKSKPQSQILDRIPEMYTVQKVYQDWVYVQIEHDGVTYSGWLQPNMQCPNSYMTCN
;
A
#
# COMPACT_ATOMS: atom_id res chain seq x y z
N MET A 1 41.59 -56.46 21.10
CA MET A 1 41.52 -54.98 21.21
C MET A 1 41.41 -54.42 19.79
N LYS A 2 40.19 -54.13 19.30
CA LYS A 2 39.95 -53.60 17.93
C LYS A 2 39.77 -52.09 18.03
N ILE A 3 40.66 -51.33 17.40
CA ILE A 3 40.65 -49.86 17.36
C ILE A 3 39.59 -49.42 16.33
N LEU A 4 38.63 -48.63 16.78
CA LEU A 4 37.60 -48.01 15.96
C LEU A 4 38.19 -46.75 15.30
N VAL A 5 38.37 -46.75 13.98
CA VAL A 5 38.78 -45.56 13.22
C VAL A 5 37.53 -44.76 12.86
N PHE A 6 37.34 -43.62 13.51
CA PHE A 6 36.25 -42.68 13.21
C PHE A 6 36.68 -41.77 12.06
N ASN A 7 36.15 -42.00 10.85
CA ASN A 7 36.33 -41.09 9.72
C ASN A 7 35.47 -39.85 9.93
N LEU A 8 36.11 -38.74 10.27
CA LEU A 8 35.48 -37.42 10.32
C LEU A 8 35.40 -36.87 8.88
N GLY A 9 34.26 -37.09 8.23
CA GLY A 9 33.94 -36.45 6.95
C GLY A 9 33.76 -34.95 7.15
N LEU A 10 34.79 -34.17 6.81
CA LEU A 10 34.73 -32.70 6.80
C LEU A 10 33.91 -32.26 5.58
N SER A 11 32.59 -32.13 5.76
CA SER A 11 31.68 -31.57 4.78
C SER A 11 32.00 -30.08 4.58
N LEU A 12 32.64 -29.72 3.47
CA LEU A 12 32.70 -28.35 2.96
C LEU A 12 31.27 -27.89 2.62
N LEU A 13 30.58 -27.29 3.58
CA LEU A 13 29.43 -26.44 3.31
C LEU A 13 29.94 -25.20 2.59
N GLY A 14 29.75 -25.16 1.27
CA GLY A 14 30.04 -23.98 0.46
C GLY A 14 29.30 -22.78 1.04
N MET A 15 30.05 -21.76 1.47
CA MET A 15 29.48 -20.45 1.82
C MET A 15 28.97 -19.82 0.53
N THR A 16 27.68 -20.01 0.23
CA THR A 16 26.99 -19.14 -0.71
C THR A 16 27.04 -17.73 -0.15
N THR A 17 27.71 -16.82 -0.86
CA THR A 17 27.76 -15.41 -0.47
C THR A 17 26.34 -14.87 -0.37
N LEU A 18 25.91 -14.58 0.87
CA LEU A 18 24.64 -13.94 1.12
C LEU A 18 24.68 -12.56 0.47
N LEU A 19 23.96 -12.37 -0.65
CA LEU A 19 23.84 -11.03 -1.23
C LEU A 19 23.14 -10.14 -0.21
N ALA A 20 23.79 -9.03 0.15
CA ALA A 20 23.25 -8.08 1.12
C ALA A 20 21.98 -7.44 0.54
N GLN A 21 20.82 -7.92 0.98
CA GLN A 21 19.53 -7.37 0.60
C GLN A 21 19.42 -5.92 1.05
N ARG A 22 18.95 -5.02 0.18
CA ARG A 22 18.71 -3.60 0.48
C ARG A 22 17.33 -3.16 0.03
N VAL A 23 16.82 -2.12 0.68
CA VAL A 23 15.59 -1.41 0.27
C VAL A 23 15.97 -0.23 -0.60
N GLY A 24 15.30 -0.09 -1.73
CA GLY A 24 15.49 0.99 -2.68
C GLY A 24 14.19 1.63 -3.13
N PHE A 25 14.34 2.81 -3.70
CA PHE A 25 13.34 3.59 -4.41
C PHE A 25 13.88 3.93 -5.78
N ILE A 26 13.00 4.30 -6.70
CA ILE A 26 13.45 4.72 -8.03
C ILE A 26 14.22 6.03 -7.92
N ASN A 27 15.14 6.24 -8.86
CA ASN A 27 15.85 7.48 -9.06
C ASN A 27 15.69 7.87 -10.53
N ASP A 28 14.47 8.30 -10.88
CA ASP A 28 14.13 8.67 -12.26
C ASP A 28 13.27 9.92 -12.27
N ALA A 29 13.62 10.86 -13.15
CA ALA A 29 12.98 12.18 -13.20
C ALA A 29 11.59 12.13 -13.83
N ASP A 30 11.31 11.10 -14.63
CA ASP A 30 10.00 10.82 -15.23
C ASP A 30 9.01 10.18 -14.24
N GLY A 31 9.44 9.90 -13.00
CA GLY A 31 8.60 9.37 -11.93
C GLY A 31 8.30 7.88 -12.05
N TYR A 32 8.97 7.14 -12.94
CA TYR A 32 8.86 5.69 -13.00
C TYR A 32 10.14 5.03 -13.50
N THR A 33 10.27 3.72 -13.32
CA THR A 33 11.35 2.97 -13.94
C THR A 33 10.93 1.55 -14.25
N ASN A 34 11.57 0.96 -15.24
CA ASN A 34 11.22 -0.36 -15.74
C ASN A 34 12.00 -1.45 -14.99
N LEU A 35 11.27 -2.42 -14.45
CA LEU A 35 11.82 -3.70 -14.01
C LEU A 35 11.90 -4.61 -15.24
N ARG A 36 13.10 -5.08 -15.57
CA ARG A 36 13.34 -5.82 -16.81
C ARG A 36 13.64 -7.30 -16.56
N ALA A 37 13.31 -8.16 -17.52
CA ALA A 37 13.53 -9.60 -17.43
C ALA A 37 15.02 -9.98 -17.33
N ALA A 38 15.90 -9.18 -17.94
CA ALA A 38 17.35 -9.40 -17.91
C ALA A 38 18.13 -8.10 -17.65
N ALA A 39 19.42 -8.23 -17.36
CA ALA A 39 20.37 -7.13 -17.13
C ALA A 39 20.72 -6.36 -18.42
N SER A 40 19.70 -5.87 -19.14
CA SER A 40 19.82 -5.17 -20.42
C SER A 40 18.66 -4.21 -20.63
N SER A 41 18.95 -3.03 -21.16
CA SER A 41 17.93 -2.03 -21.54
C SER A 41 17.04 -2.47 -22.71
N GLN A 42 17.45 -3.50 -23.46
CA GLN A 42 16.69 -4.09 -24.56
C GLN A 42 15.84 -5.29 -24.15
N SER A 43 15.94 -5.73 -22.90
CA SER A 43 15.15 -6.87 -22.42
C SER A 43 13.72 -6.45 -22.07
N GLU A 44 12.81 -7.43 -22.11
CA GLU A 44 11.39 -7.28 -21.83
C GLU A 44 11.14 -6.55 -20.51
N ILE A 45 10.18 -5.63 -20.51
CA ILE A 45 9.70 -4.95 -19.31
C ILE A 45 8.67 -5.85 -18.64
N ILE A 46 8.98 -6.35 -17.44
CA ILE A 46 8.10 -7.26 -16.71
C ILE A 46 7.27 -6.54 -15.65
N SER A 47 7.66 -5.31 -15.28
CA SER A 47 6.89 -4.42 -14.40
C SER A 47 7.36 -2.98 -14.54
N VAL A 48 6.51 -2.04 -14.10
CA VAL A 48 6.88 -0.65 -13.87
C VAL A 48 6.86 -0.40 -12.37
N ILE A 49 7.86 0.33 -11.86
CA ILE A 49 7.94 0.81 -10.47
C ILE A 49 7.81 2.33 -10.52
N ARG A 50 6.84 2.89 -9.80
CA ARG A 50 6.58 4.33 -9.78
C ARG A 50 7.24 5.02 -8.59
N GLN A 51 7.29 6.34 -8.67
CA GLN A 51 7.80 7.20 -7.63
C GLN A 51 7.14 6.88 -6.27
N GLY A 52 7.99 6.68 -5.29
CA GLY A 52 7.62 6.34 -3.92
C GLY A 52 7.24 4.89 -3.63
N GLU A 53 7.27 4.01 -4.63
CA GLU A 53 7.13 2.58 -4.40
C GLU A 53 8.46 1.97 -3.92
N GLU A 54 8.39 1.18 -2.85
CA GLU A 54 9.54 0.46 -2.30
C GLU A 54 9.80 -0.83 -3.07
N PHE A 55 11.09 -1.14 -3.29
CA PHE A 55 11.52 -2.44 -3.76
C PHE A 55 12.72 -2.96 -2.98
N THR A 56 12.93 -4.27 -3.05
CA THR A 56 14.15 -4.91 -2.59
C THR A 56 15.13 -5.01 -3.74
N TYR A 57 16.42 -4.76 -3.50
CA TYR A 57 17.46 -5.00 -4.50
C TYR A 57 18.71 -5.64 -3.89
N TYR A 58 19.48 -6.29 -4.76
CA TYR A 58 20.66 -7.08 -4.40
C TYR A 58 21.89 -6.53 -5.11
N PRO A 59 22.59 -5.54 -4.52
CA PRO A 59 23.80 -4.99 -5.10
C PRO A 59 24.90 -6.04 -5.19
N LYS A 60 25.66 -5.99 -6.29
CA LYS A 60 26.86 -6.79 -6.50
C LYS A 60 28.02 -5.86 -6.85
N ASN A 61 29.20 -6.13 -6.30
CA ASN A 61 30.39 -5.35 -6.59
C ASN A 61 30.67 -5.35 -8.10
N ASN A 62 31.03 -4.19 -8.64
CA ASN A 62 31.35 -3.97 -10.06
C ASN A 62 30.22 -4.29 -11.05
N ALA A 63 28.97 -4.47 -10.59
CA ALA A 63 27.81 -4.66 -11.46
C ALA A 63 27.08 -3.34 -11.74
N ASN A 64 26.61 -3.17 -12.98
CA ASN A 64 25.77 -2.03 -13.38
C ASN A 64 24.28 -2.34 -13.27
N TRP A 65 23.90 -3.62 -13.27
CA TRP A 65 22.53 -4.08 -13.14
C TRP A 65 22.39 -4.87 -11.84
N TYR A 66 21.39 -4.51 -11.05
CA TYR A 66 21.07 -5.22 -9.81
C TYR A 66 19.79 -6.01 -10.01
N GLN A 67 19.74 -7.19 -9.39
CA GLN A 67 18.49 -7.91 -9.24
C GLN A 67 17.59 -7.12 -8.30
N VAL A 68 16.31 -7.02 -8.65
CA VAL A 68 15.28 -6.29 -7.94
C VAL A 68 14.05 -7.17 -7.78
N ASP A 69 13.54 -7.25 -6.55
CA ASP A 69 12.28 -7.88 -6.22
C ASP A 69 11.24 -6.80 -5.88
N PHE A 70 10.14 -6.82 -6.63
CA PHE A 70 9.07 -5.84 -6.52
C PHE A 70 7.70 -6.50 -6.74
N LYS A 71 6.79 -6.35 -5.77
CA LYS A 71 5.42 -6.88 -5.79
C LYS A 71 5.30 -8.34 -6.28
N GLY A 72 6.25 -9.20 -5.87
CA GLY A 72 6.25 -10.61 -6.22
C GLY A 72 6.83 -10.95 -7.60
N LYS A 73 7.42 -9.98 -8.31
CA LYS A 73 8.23 -10.16 -9.51
C LYS A 73 9.71 -9.96 -9.19
N SER A 74 10.57 -10.72 -9.86
CA SER A 74 12.01 -10.59 -9.77
C SER A 74 12.56 -10.26 -11.15
N GLY A 75 13.34 -9.17 -11.25
CA GLY A 75 13.93 -8.72 -12.50
C GLY A 75 15.21 -7.92 -12.26
N PHE A 76 15.58 -7.08 -13.20
CA PHE A 76 16.81 -6.29 -13.17
C PHE A 76 16.55 -4.81 -13.42
N MET A 77 17.30 -3.98 -12.71
CA MET A 77 17.35 -2.54 -12.91
C MET A 77 18.79 -2.04 -12.94
N HIS A 78 19.03 -1.02 -13.75
CA HIS A 78 20.33 -0.36 -13.77
C HIS A 78 20.53 0.43 -12.48
N LYS A 79 21.73 0.37 -11.90
CA LYS A 79 22.06 1.00 -10.60
C LYS A 79 21.80 2.50 -10.55
N SER A 80 21.87 3.21 -11.68
CA SER A 80 21.58 4.64 -11.76
C SER A 80 20.12 4.99 -11.48
N ARG A 81 19.22 4.01 -11.65
CA ARG A 81 17.77 4.14 -11.40
C ARG A 81 17.38 3.78 -9.97
N ILE A 82 18.36 3.51 -9.10
CA ILE A 82 18.12 3.05 -7.73
C ILE A 82 18.69 4.08 -6.75
N LYS A 83 17.81 4.63 -5.91
CA LYS A 83 18.17 5.37 -4.71
C LYS A 83 18.01 4.43 -3.52
N SER A 84 19.10 4.18 -2.80
CA SER A 84 19.01 3.33 -1.60
C SER A 84 18.31 4.07 -0.46
N LEU A 85 17.62 3.31 0.41
CA LEU A 85 17.04 3.87 1.64
C LEU A 85 18.10 4.61 2.48
N GLY A 86 19.34 4.12 2.55
CA GLY A 86 20.42 4.78 3.26
C GLY A 86 20.81 6.14 2.69
N GLN A 87 20.94 6.25 1.37
CA GLN A 87 21.21 7.53 0.69
C GLN A 87 20.08 8.53 0.93
N LEU A 88 18.83 8.07 0.80
CA LEU A 88 17.66 8.91 1.01
C LEU A 88 17.53 9.40 2.46
N LYS A 89 17.79 8.54 3.44
CA LYS A 89 17.84 8.94 4.85
C LYS A 89 18.93 9.98 5.14
N ALA A 90 20.10 9.86 4.50
CA ALA A 90 21.16 10.84 4.65
C ALA A 90 20.76 12.22 4.08
N GLU A 91 20.11 12.24 2.92
CA GLU A 91 19.55 13.45 2.32
C GLU A 91 18.48 14.09 3.21
N LEU A 92 17.51 13.30 3.67
CA LEU A 92 16.46 13.74 4.59
C LEU A 92 17.04 14.30 5.89
N ASN A 93 18.05 13.65 6.46
CA ASN A 93 18.70 14.14 7.67
C ASN A 93 19.37 15.50 7.47
N ASN A 94 20.02 15.71 6.33
CA ASN A 94 20.62 17.01 6.01
C ASN A 94 19.53 18.08 5.79
N PHE A 95 18.47 17.73 5.09
CA PHE A 95 17.31 18.58 4.89
C PHE A 95 16.68 18.99 6.23
N PHE A 96 16.33 18.05 7.10
CA PHE A 96 15.73 18.33 8.42
C PHE A 96 16.60 19.23 9.29
N LYS A 97 17.92 19.00 9.32
CA LYS A 97 18.86 19.85 10.07
C LYS A 97 18.91 21.27 9.51
N LYS A 98 18.97 21.40 8.18
CA LYS A 98 19.01 22.70 7.51
C LYS A 98 17.72 23.48 7.82
N SER A 99 16.55 22.88 7.60
CA SER A 99 15.26 23.54 7.83
C SER A 99 15.08 23.93 9.29
N ALA A 100 15.47 23.09 10.25
CA ALA A 100 15.38 23.42 11.68
C ALA A 100 16.39 24.51 12.14
N SER A 101 17.41 24.81 11.33
CA SER A 101 18.45 25.81 11.61
C SER A 101 18.25 27.14 10.88
N ALA A 102 17.35 27.20 9.90
CA ALA A 102 17.05 28.42 9.17
C ALA A 102 16.40 29.44 10.13
N THR A 103 16.89 30.68 10.12
CA THR A 103 16.32 31.78 10.91
C THR A 103 14.93 32.13 10.38
N LYS A 104 13.96 32.30 11.29
CA LYS A 104 12.54 32.56 11.00
C LYS A 104 12.25 33.83 10.17
N ASP A 105 13.25 34.68 9.94
CA ASP A 105 13.10 35.94 9.19
C ASP A 105 13.09 35.76 7.66
N ALA A 106 13.23 34.54 7.16
CA ALA A 106 13.09 34.21 5.74
C ALA A 106 11.74 33.50 5.48
N VAL A 107 10.65 34.28 5.49
CA VAL A 107 9.27 33.79 5.29
C VAL A 107 9.13 32.95 4.01
N GLU A 108 9.78 33.34 2.91
CA GLU A 108 9.77 32.59 1.64
C GLU A 108 10.52 31.25 1.69
N LEU A 109 11.53 31.10 2.56
CA LEU A 109 12.25 29.83 2.72
C LEU A 109 11.44 28.82 3.53
N GLY A 110 10.57 29.29 4.43
CA GLY A 110 9.68 28.43 5.23
C GLY A 110 8.64 27.70 4.37
N GLU A 111 8.05 28.38 3.38
CA GLU A 111 7.02 27.79 2.52
C GLU A 111 7.59 26.69 1.61
N ILE A 112 8.73 26.97 0.97
CA ILE A 112 9.41 26.01 0.07
C ILE A 112 9.90 24.77 0.84
N ASP A 113 10.47 24.96 2.04
CA ASP A 113 10.90 23.84 2.88
C ASP A 113 9.71 23.03 3.41
N ASN A 114 8.59 23.67 3.76
CA ASN A 114 7.36 22.97 4.17
C ASN A 114 6.81 22.11 3.02
N GLU A 115 6.63 22.67 1.83
CA GLU A 115 6.16 21.93 0.66
C GLU A 115 7.05 20.72 0.36
N LYS A 116 8.38 20.93 0.37
CA LYS A 116 9.35 19.86 0.14
C LYS A 116 9.31 18.78 1.22
N LEU A 117 9.05 19.14 2.48
CA LEU A 117 8.86 18.18 3.57
C LEU A 117 7.65 17.27 3.29
N PHE A 118 6.51 17.84 2.88
CA PHE A 118 5.32 17.06 2.54
C PHE A 118 5.52 16.21 1.29
N GLN A 119 6.19 16.72 0.26
CA GLN A 119 6.56 15.94 -0.93
C GLN A 119 7.45 14.74 -0.57
N PHE A 120 8.47 14.95 0.26
CA PHE A 120 9.29 13.84 0.77
C PHE A 120 8.48 12.81 1.55
N THR A 121 7.47 13.26 2.30
CA THR A 121 6.64 12.36 3.12
C THR A 121 5.66 11.58 2.26
N GLN A 122 5.11 12.21 1.22
CA GLN A 122 4.29 11.54 0.23
C GLN A 122 5.09 10.48 -0.53
N ASP A 123 6.24 10.87 -1.08
CA ASP A 123 7.04 9.99 -1.93
C ASP A 123 7.78 8.93 -1.12
N TYR A 124 8.27 9.26 0.07
CA TYR A 124 9.15 8.37 0.82
C TYR A 124 8.77 8.26 2.29
N PRO A 125 7.52 7.85 2.59
CA PRO A 125 6.95 7.89 3.93
C PRO A 125 7.81 7.08 4.94
N LYS A 126 8.37 5.94 4.53
CA LYS A 126 9.24 5.11 5.38
C LYS A 126 10.58 5.76 5.66
N ALA A 127 11.18 6.38 4.67
CA ALA A 127 12.47 7.06 4.86
C ALA A 127 12.29 8.28 5.76
N VAL A 128 11.24 9.08 5.55
CA VAL A 128 10.87 10.20 6.43
C VAL A 128 10.64 9.73 7.84
N MET A 129 9.79 8.73 8.04
CA MET A 129 9.43 8.26 9.37
C MET A 129 10.65 7.70 10.12
N GLN A 130 11.48 6.87 9.47
CA GLN A 130 12.70 6.37 10.08
C GLN A 130 13.74 7.46 10.37
N THR A 131 13.83 8.48 9.52
CA THR A 131 14.79 9.58 9.72
C THR A 131 14.33 10.51 10.83
N PHE A 132 13.04 10.82 10.89
CA PHE A 132 12.39 11.57 11.96
C PHE A 132 12.66 10.93 13.33
N CYS A 133 12.45 9.61 13.44
CA CYS A 133 12.70 8.84 14.67
C CYS A 133 14.16 8.94 15.17
N GLN A 134 15.10 9.22 14.27
CA GLN A 134 16.54 9.32 14.59
C GLN A 134 16.97 10.76 14.91
N GLN A 135 16.09 11.75 14.75
CA GLN A 135 16.43 13.14 15.02
C GLN A 135 16.43 13.45 16.53
N PRO A 136 17.28 14.40 16.98
CA PRO A 136 17.16 14.99 18.31
C PRO A 136 15.79 15.60 18.55
N LYS A 137 15.35 15.60 19.81
CA LYS A 137 14.01 16.08 20.21
C LYS A 137 13.65 17.46 19.67
N ARG A 138 14.60 18.41 19.72
CA ARG A 138 14.45 19.76 19.16
C ARG A 138 14.04 19.77 17.67
N ILE A 139 14.68 18.93 16.86
CA ILE A 139 14.38 18.84 15.41
C ILE A 139 13.06 18.11 15.19
N GLN A 140 12.78 17.05 15.97
CA GLN A 140 11.46 16.39 15.90
C GLN A 140 10.32 17.38 16.21
N ASP A 141 10.46 18.20 17.25
CA ASP A 141 9.43 19.16 17.65
C ASP A 141 9.22 20.24 16.58
N PHE A 142 10.31 20.71 15.95
CA PHE A 142 10.23 21.59 14.78
C PHE A 142 9.46 20.94 13.63
N LEU A 143 9.84 19.72 13.22
CA LEU A 143 9.18 19.03 12.11
C LEU A 143 7.69 18.76 12.40
N LEU A 144 7.34 18.43 13.65
CA LEU A 144 5.95 18.25 14.04
C LEU A 144 5.14 19.55 13.90
N GLN A 145 5.72 20.71 14.23
CA GLN A 145 5.07 22.00 14.02
C GLN A 145 4.80 22.26 12.53
N GLU A 146 5.76 21.94 11.67
CA GLU A 146 5.61 22.04 10.21
C GLU A 146 4.48 21.14 9.69
N PHE A 147 4.43 19.87 10.15
CA PHE A 147 3.35 18.95 9.78
C PHE A 147 1.97 19.36 10.31
N GLU A 148 1.89 20.12 11.40
CA GLU A 148 0.63 20.63 11.96
C GLU A 148 0.07 21.84 11.20
N SER A 149 0.87 22.47 10.34
CA SER A 149 0.50 23.70 9.63
C SER A 149 1.03 23.69 8.19
N PRO A 150 0.47 22.85 7.31
CA PRO A 150 0.85 22.84 5.90
C PRO A 150 0.58 24.23 5.32
N ILE A 151 1.54 24.76 4.56
CA ILE A 151 1.44 26.12 4.01
C ILE A 151 0.77 26.11 2.62
N HIS A 152 0.49 24.93 2.05
CA HIS A 152 0.08 24.79 0.65
C HIS A 152 -1.21 23.98 0.46
N ASP A 153 -2.17 24.54 -0.30
CA ASP A 153 -3.51 23.96 -0.54
C ASP A 153 -3.50 22.69 -1.44
N LEU A 154 -2.41 22.48 -2.21
CA LEU A 154 -2.26 21.29 -3.08
C LEU A 154 -1.71 20.03 -2.36
N ILE A 155 -1.46 20.08 -1.05
CA ILE A 155 -0.95 18.92 -0.31
C ILE A 155 -2.10 17.93 -0.02
N ASP A 156 -2.03 16.72 -0.57
CA ASP A 156 -2.97 15.64 -0.26
C ASP A 156 -2.63 14.99 1.09
N LEU A 157 -3.12 15.60 2.18
CA LEU A 157 -2.91 15.11 3.54
C LEU A 157 -3.48 13.70 3.75
N GLN A 158 -4.53 13.31 3.02
CA GLN A 158 -5.16 11.99 3.13
C GLN A 158 -4.27 10.91 2.49
N LEU A 159 -3.68 11.20 1.32
CA LEU A 159 -2.69 10.33 0.70
C LEU A 159 -1.47 10.14 1.60
N ILE A 160 -0.91 11.24 2.13
CA ILE A 160 0.26 11.18 3.02
C ILE A 160 -0.06 10.38 4.29
N TYR A 161 -1.21 10.63 4.91
CA TYR A 161 -1.65 9.92 6.10
C TYR A 161 -1.81 8.41 5.85
N SER A 162 -2.49 8.02 4.76
CA SER A 162 -2.68 6.60 4.42
C SER A 162 -1.36 5.87 4.14
N ARG A 163 -0.41 6.53 3.48
CA ARG A 163 0.94 6.01 3.23
C ARG A 163 1.75 5.83 4.51
N LEU A 164 1.64 6.75 5.47
CA LEU A 164 2.28 6.61 6.78
C LEU A 164 1.65 5.49 7.63
N GLU A 165 0.33 5.33 7.57
CA GLU A 165 -0.36 4.23 8.25
C GLU A 165 0.08 2.85 7.75
N ALA A 166 0.28 2.71 6.43
CA ALA A 166 0.66 1.43 5.81
C ALA A 166 2.02 0.88 6.27
N ILE A 167 2.91 1.72 6.79
CA ILE A 167 4.24 1.30 7.26
C ILE A 167 4.16 0.57 8.62
N GLY A 168 3.10 0.80 9.39
CA GLY A 168 2.97 0.28 10.75
C GLY A 168 3.96 0.95 11.74
N PRO A 169 4.09 0.42 12.97
CA PRO A 169 4.94 1.03 13.99
C PRO A 169 6.43 0.91 13.65
N SER A 170 7.09 2.03 13.35
CA SER A 170 8.55 2.06 13.10
C SER A 170 9.38 2.53 14.29
N CYS A 171 8.80 3.34 15.19
CA CYS A 171 9.38 3.77 16.46
C CYS A 171 8.28 4.34 17.38
N SER A 172 8.60 4.64 18.64
CA SER A 172 7.66 5.23 19.61
C SER A 172 7.10 6.59 19.18
N ASP A 173 7.90 7.39 18.46
CA ASP A 173 7.53 8.75 18.06
C ASP A 173 6.86 8.83 16.69
N ALA A 174 6.81 7.72 15.93
CA ALA A 174 6.21 7.66 14.60
C ALA A 174 4.73 8.06 14.60
N SER A 175 4.00 7.71 15.67
CA SER A 175 2.60 8.10 15.87
C SER A 175 2.39 9.62 15.95
N LYS A 176 3.42 10.38 16.35
CA LYS A 176 3.34 11.84 16.47
C LYS A 176 3.21 12.53 15.12
N LEU A 177 3.88 12.03 14.08
CA LEU A 177 3.71 12.53 12.71
C LEU A 177 2.26 12.40 12.25
N LYS A 178 1.66 11.22 12.47
CA LYS A 178 0.26 10.95 12.13
C LYS A 178 -0.70 11.85 12.92
N SER A 179 -0.41 12.09 14.20
CA SER A 179 -1.17 13.03 15.03
C SER A 179 -1.04 14.48 14.56
N ALA A 180 0.15 14.90 14.12
CA ALA A 180 0.39 16.24 13.57
C ALA A 180 -0.44 16.45 12.29
N LEU A 181 -0.43 15.49 11.36
CA LEU A 181 -1.26 15.53 10.16
C LEU A 181 -2.76 15.59 10.49
N LYS A 182 -3.23 14.79 11.45
CA LYS A 182 -4.63 14.86 11.91
C LYS A 182 -5.00 16.25 12.44
N LYS A 183 -4.09 16.90 13.17
CA LYS A 183 -4.30 18.25 13.68
C LYS A 183 -4.32 19.28 12.54
N ALA A 184 -3.43 19.16 11.55
CA ALA A 184 -3.46 19.98 10.35
C ALA A 184 -4.80 19.86 9.61
N ALA A 185 -5.22 18.64 9.31
CA ALA A 185 -6.51 18.39 8.67
C ALA A 185 -7.68 18.96 9.47
N GLY A 186 -7.66 18.82 10.80
CA GLY A 186 -8.67 19.40 11.68
C GLY A 186 -8.79 20.93 11.57
N LYS A 187 -7.66 21.65 11.43
CA LYS A 187 -7.67 23.11 11.17
C LYS A 187 -8.34 23.45 9.83
N MET A 188 -8.21 22.55 8.85
CA MET A 188 -8.86 22.64 7.52
C MET A 188 -10.29 22.06 7.52
N ARG A 189 -10.85 21.69 8.68
CA ARG A 189 -12.15 21.01 8.84
C ARG A 189 -12.24 19.66 8.08
N MET A 190 -11.10 19.04 7.80
CA MET A 190 -10.97 17.71 7.21
C MET A 190 -10.71 16.67 8.31
N LYS A 191 -11.22 15.45 8.12
CA LYS A 191 -10.84 14.28 8.90
C LYS A 191 -9.93 13.39 8.06
N LEU A 192 -8.80 12.97 8.64
CA LEU A 192 -7.93 11.98 8.01
C LEU A 192 -8.31 10.61 8.50
N ASP A 193 -8.74 9.76 7.57
CA ASP A 193 -9.39 8.50 7.89
C ASP A 193 -8.53 7.31 7.44
N GLU A 194 -8.54 6.23 8.23
CA GLU A 194 -7.93 4.94 7.89
C GLU A 194 -8.84 4.15 6.94
N PHE A 195 -9.28 4.76 5.84
CA PHE A 195 -10.14 4.08 4.87
C PHE A 195 -9.40 2.89 4.25
N ARG A 196 -9.87 1.68 4.53
CA ARG A 196 -9.26 0.41 4.05
C ARG A 196 -10.24 -0.30 3.13
N PRO A 197 -10.27 0.05 1.83
CA PRO A 197 -11.20 -0.59 0.94
C PRO A 197 -10.89 -2.08 0.86
N ASN A 198 -11.94 -2.88 0.96
CA ASN A 198 -11.91 -4.33 0.79
C ASN A 198 -12.96 -4.81 -0.25
N ALA A 199 -13.80 -3.89 -0.73
CA ALA A 199 -14.74 -4.12 -1.82
C ALA A 199 -14.92 -2.85 -2.70
N VAL A 200 -15.57 -3.05 -3.84
CA VAL A 200 -16.07 -2.02 -4.76
C VAL A 200 -17.52 -2.31 -5.10
N ILE A 201 -18.21 -1.30 -5.64
CA ILE A 201 -19.42 -1.52 -6.45
C ILE A 201 -18.96 -1.69 -7.89
N HIS A 202 -19.32 -2.81 -8.53
CA HIS A 202 -18.95 -3.13 -9.92
C HIS A 202 -19.15 -1.89 -10.82
N HIS A 203 -18.16 -1.53 -11.63
CA HIS A 203 -18.14 -0.27 -12.38
C HIS A 203 -19.38 -0.12 -13.28
N ASP A 204 -19.79 -1.19 -13.97
CA ASP A 204 -21.01 -1.21 -14.81
C ASP A 204 -22.34 -1.07 -14.03
N TYR A 205 -22.32 -1.14 -12.69
CA TYR A 205 -23.53 -1.00 -11.89
C TYR A 205 -23.84 0.47 -11.61
N LEU A 206 -24.60 1.08 -12.52
CA LEU A 206 -24.93 2.52 -12.48
C LEU A 206 -26.22 2.87 -11.71
N LYS A 207 -26.84 1.89 -11.04
CA LYS A 207 -28.07 2.11 -10.26
C LYS A 207 -27.74 2.55 -8.84
N GLU A 208 -28.66 3.28 -8.23
CA GLU A 208 -28.57 3.66 -6.82
C GLU A 208 -28.63 2.44 -5.90
N ILE A 209 -27.73 2.40 -4.92
CA ILE A 209 -27.76 1.49 -3.77
C ILE A 209 -28.21 2.29 -2.55
N PRO A 210 -29.41 2.04 -2.01
CA PRO A 210 -29.88 2.74 -0.82
C PRO A 210 -28.96 2.49 0.39
N LEU A 211 -28.69 3.57 1.13
CA LEU A 211 -27.92 3.57 2.36
C LEU A 211 -28.85 3.78 3.56
N TYR A 212 -28.73 2.97 4.60
CA TYR A 212 -29.62 2.98 5.77
C TYR A 212 -28.87 3.18 7.09
N ASP A 213 -29.55 3.70 8.11
CA ASP A 213 -29.05 3.67 9.48
C ASP A 213 -29.33 2.31 10.16
N SER A 214 -28.92 2.17 11.42
CA SER A 214 -29.14 0.94 12.20
C SER A 214 -30.60 0.63 12.54
N LYS A 215 -31.52 1.59 12.32
CA LYS A 215 -32.97 1.44 12.53
C LYS A 215 -33.72 1.22 11.22
N GLY A 216 -33.02 1.13 10.09
CA GLY A 216 -33.60 0.94 8.76
C GLY A 216 -34.11 2.22 8.11
N LYS A 217 -33.82 3.40 8.67
CA LYS A 217 -34.15 4.68 8.02
C LYS A 217 -33.20 4.90 6.84
N LYS A 218 -33.73 5.25 5.67
CA LYS A 218 -32.92 5.62 4.50
C LYS A 218 -32.16 6.94 4.79
N LEU A 219 -30.85 6.91 4.67
CA LEU A 219 -29.94 8.05 4.79
C LEU A 219 -29.65 8.70 3.43
N GLY A 220 -29.66 7.91 2.36
CA GLY A 220 -29.34 8.37 1.01
C GLY A 220 -29.14 7.20 0.06
N PHE A 221 -28.25 7.37 -0.91
CA PHE A 221 -27.83 6.32 -1.83
C PHE A 221 -26.35 6.45 -2.20
N LEU A 222 -25.78 5.33 -2.63
CA LEU A 222 -24.48 5.22 -3.28
C LEU A 222 -24.71 4.95 -4.76
N LYS A 223 -23.99 5.63 -5.66
CA LYS A 223 -24.13 5.45 -7.11
C LYS A 223 -22.81 5.80 -7.80
N ASN A 224 -22.29 4.92 -8.64
CA ASN A 224 -21.12 5.19 -9.48
C ASN A 224 -21.36 6.37 -10.44
N ASP A 225 -20.32 7.15 -10.73
CA ASP A 225 -20.33 8.23 -11.71
C ASP A 225 -19.45 7.89 -12.91
N ASP A 226 -20.02 7.16 -13.86
CA ASP A 226 -19.32 6.73 -15.07
C ASP A 226 -18.88 7.90 -15.96
N LYS A 227 -19.60 9.03 -15.93
CA LYS A 227 -19.28 10.19 -16.78
C LYS A 227 -17.94 10.80 -16.43
N ASN A 228 -17.62 10.84 -15.14
CA ASN A 228 -16.36 11.37 -14.63
C ASN A 228 -15.35 10.26 -14.32
N GLU A 229 -15.66 9.02 -14.69
CA GLU A 229 -14.89 7.84 -14.29
C GLU A 229 -14.62 7.88 -12.78
N ASP A 230 -15.64 8.06 -11.95
CA ASP A 230 -15.53 8.09 -10.48
C ASP A 230 -16.38 6.97 -9.84
N TYR A 231 -15.70 5.91 -9.41
CA TYR A 231 -16.32 4.68 -8.92
C TYR A 231 -16.20 4.56 -7.40
N ILE A 232 -17.20 3.94 -6.79
CA ILE A 232 -17.28 3.81 -5.35
C ILE A 232 -16.41 2.67 -4.83
N TYR A 233 -15.52 3.01 -3.92
CA TYR A 233 -14.79 2.10 -3.05
C TYR A 233 -15.54 1.89 -1.75
N LEU A 234 -15.48 0.67 -1.22
CA LEU A 234 -16.12 0.27 0.03
C LEU A 234 -15.11 -0.33 1.01
N GLU A 235 -15.12 0.19 2.23
CA GLU A 235 -14.65 -0.53 3.42
C GLU A 235 -15.86 -1.20 4.05
N ILE A 236 -16.03 -2.50 3.84
CA ILE A 236 -17.01 -3.31 4.55
C ILE A 236 -16.44 -3.60 5.93
N VAL A 237 -16.99 -2.92 6.96
CA VAL A 237 -16.48 -2.98 8.33
C VAL A 237 -17.00 -4.21 9.07
N ARG A 238 -18.26 -4.57 8.81
CA ARG A 238 -18.97 -5.70 9.42
C ARG A 238 -20.20 -6.06 8.60
N ASP A 239 -20.74 -7.25 8.81
CA ASP A 239 -21.92 -7.74 8.11
C ASP A 239 -22.96 -8.35 9.06
N SER A 240 -24.20 -8.37 8.58
CA SER A 240 -25.32 -9.13 9.14
C SER A 240 -25.79 -10.17 8.12
N LEU A 241 -26.96 -10.78 8.33
CA LEU A 241 -27.50 -11.74 7.36
C LEU A 241 -27.61 -11.13 5.95
N ASP A 242 -28.31 -10.00 5.83
CA ASP A 242 -28.69 -9.40 4.54
C ASP A 242 -27.99 -8.08 4.23
N PHE A 243 -27.22 -7.52 5.16
CA PHE A 243 -26.62 -6.20 5.00
C PHE A 243 -25.13 -6.17 5.31
N PHE A 244 -24.44 -5.24 4.65
CA PHE A 244 -23.10 -4.79 4.98
C PHE A 244 -23.18 -3.42 5.65
N TYR A 245 -22.48 -3.21 6.77
CA TYR A 245 -22.17 -1.87 7.22
C TYR A 245 -20.89 -1.42 6.53
N VAL A 246 -20.97 -0.33 5.78
CA VAL A 246 -19.88 0.16 4.94
C VAL A 246 -19.51 1.58 5.32
N LYS A 247 -18.23 1.89 5.09
CA LYS A 247 -17.80 3.24 4.71
C LYS A 247 -17.60 3.24 3.21
N SER A 248 -18.05 4.28 2.54
CA SER A 248 -17.89 4.42 1.10
C SER A 248 -17.21 5.72 0.74
N LYS A 249 -16.34 5.67 -0.26
CA LYS A 249 -15.62 6.82 -0.78
C LYS A 249 -15.51 6.73 -2.30
N MET A 250 -15.52 7.87 -2.96
CA MET A 250 -15.15 8.06 -4.37
C MET A 250 -13.78 8.73 -4.45
N GLU A 251 -13.11 8.64 -5.59
CA GLU A 251 -11.77 9.19 -5.75
C GLU A 251 -11.78 10.73 -5.65
N MET A 252 -12.81 11.38 -6.20
CA MET A 252 -12.94 12.83 -6.17
C MET A 252 -13.78 13.35 -4.98
N GLU A 253 -14.44 12.47 -4.23
CA GLU A 253 -15.28 12.86 -3.08
C GLU A 253 -14.50 12.76 -1.76
N LEU A 254 -14.35 13.89 -1.06
CA LEU A 254 -13.71 13.91 0.26
C LEU A 254 -14.62 13.38 1.38
N GLU A 255 -15.94 13.39 1.19
CA GLU A 255 -16.89 12.96 2.19
C GLU A 255 -17.03 11.43 2.21
N VAL A 256 -16.75 10.83 3.37
CA VAL A 256 -17.03 9.42 3.62
C VAL A 256 -18.49 9.26 4.02
N LYS A 257 -19.24 8.47 3.25
CA LYS A 257 -20.62 8.08 3.61
C LYS A 257 -20.59 6.77 4.37
N GLU A 258 -21.37 6.68 5.45
CA GLU A 258 -21.45 5.47 6.27
C GLU A 258 -22.89 4.99 6.44
N GLY A 259 -23.07 3.67 6.45
CA GLY A 259 -24.37 3.07 6.73
C GLY A 259 -24.48 1.63 6.26
N TRP A 260 -25.69 1.10 6.38
CA TRP A 260 -26.03 -0.24 5.94
C TRP A 260 -26.46 -0.23 4.47
N ILE A 261 -25.88 -1.14 3.68
CA ILE A 261 -26.31 -1.44 2.32
C ILE A 261 -26.72 -2.91 2.24
N LYS A 262 -27.72 -3.20 1.41
CA LYS A 262 -28.16 -4.59 1.19
C LYS A 262 -27.11 -5.35 0.38
N LYS A 263 -26.76 -6.56 0.84
CA LYS A 263 -25.86 -7.46 0.12
C LYS A 263 -26.42 -7.74 -1.27
N ASN A 264 -25.56 -7.70 -2.29
CA ASN A 264 -25.92 -8.02 -3.67
C ASN A 264 -24.67 -8.41 -4.47
N ARG A 265 -24.88 -9.02 -5.65
CA ARG A 265 -23.81 -9.55 -6.51
C ARG A 265 -22.84 -8.51 -7.08
N GLN A 266 -23.22 -7.23 -7.02
CA GLN A 266 -22.44 -6.11 -7.56
C GLN A 266 -21.42 -5.58 -6.54
N ILE A 267 -21.47 -6.06 -5.30
CA ILE A 267 -20.52 -5.71 -4.24
C ILE A 267 -19.47 -6.81 -4.18
N GLY A 268 -18.24 -6.49 -4.56
CA GLY A 268 -17.20 -7.50 -4.72
C GLY A 268 -15.79 -6.95 -4.63
N THR A 269 -14.81 -7.81 -4.83
CA THR A 269 -13.39 -7.49 -4.92
C THR A 269 -12.76 -8.30 -6.04
N TYR A 270 -11.49 -8.06 -6.37
CA TYR A 270 -10.73 -8.89 -7.31
C TYR A 270 -9.55 -9.56 -6.60
N ALA A 271 -8.96 -10.56 -7.25
CA ALA A 271 -7.78 -11.24 -6.71
C ALA A 271 -6.46 -10.67 -7.26
N ARG A 272 -5.39 -10.74 -6.44
CA ARG A 272 -4.01 -10.33 -6.80
C ARG A 272 -3.09 -11.42 -7.37
N ASN A 273 -3.62 -12.52 -7.91
CA ASN A 273 -2.84 -13.71 -8.29
C ASN A 273 -2.23 -13.67 -9.73
N TYR A 274 -1.84 -12.49 -10.23
CA TYR A 274 -1.37 -12.29 -11.61
C TYR A 274 -0.15 -13.12 -12.01
N SER A 275 0.85 -13.21 -11.13
CA SER A 275 2.11 -13.92 -11.40
C SER A 275 2.08 -15.39 -10.94
N ARG A 276 0.97 -15.84 -10.35
CA ARG A 276 0.82 -17.20 -9.79
C ARG A 276 -0.59 -17.69 -10.07
N PRO A 277 -0.79 -18.56 -11.07
CA PRO A 277 -2.14 -18.90 -11.52
C PRO A 277 -2.95 -19.59 -10.42
N SER A 278 -2.29 -20.27 -9.46
CA SER A 278 -2.98 -20.82 -8.29
C SER A 278 -3.35 -19.77 -7.22
N LEU A 279 -4.64 -19.64 -6.91
CA LEU A 279 -5.17 -18.90 -5.76
C LEU A 279 -5.87 -19.84 -4.78
N LYS A 280 -5.51 -19.75 -3.50
CA LYS A 280 -6.16 -20.50 -2.41
C LYS A 280 -7.24 -19.65 -1.75
N LEU A 281 -8.45 -20.19 -1.68
CA LEU A 281 -9.52 -19.67 -0.84
C LEU A 281 -9.63 -20.56 0.40
N TYR A 282 -9.49 -19.97 1.59
CA TYR A 282 -9.31 -20.70 2.84
C TYR A 282 -10.65 -21.09 3.47
N SER A 283 -10.69 -22.19 4.23
CA SER A 283 -11.91 -22.60 4.97
C SER A 283 -12.20 -21.71 6.17
N HIS A 284 -11.18 -21.05 6.74
CA HIS A 284 -11.30 -20.08 7.83
C HIS A 284 -10.44 -18.84 7.50
N PRO A 285 -10.65 -17.67 8.13
CA PRO A 285 -9.89 -16.44 7.88
C PRO A 285 -8.49 -16.50 8.50
N THR A 286 -7.71 -17.52 8.13
CA THR A 286 -6.34 -17.77 8.56
C THR A 286 -5.62 -18.66 7.55
N LYS A 287 -4.36 -18.32 7.25
CA LYS A 287 -3.51 -19.08 6.32
C LYS A 287 -3.16 -20.49 6.83
N LYS A 288 -3.38 -20.77 8.12
CA LYS A 288 -3.16 -22.08 8.74
C LYS A 288 -4.27 -23.07 8.41
N SER A 289 -5.45 -22.59 8.00
CA SER A 289 -6.57 -23.46 7.66
C SER A 289 -6.34 -24.12 6.30
N LYS A 290 -6.98 -25.27 6.09
CA LYS A 290 -6.98 -25.92 4.78
C LYS A 290 -7.68 -25.03 3.74
N PRO A 291 -7.24 -25.04 2.47
CA PRO A 291 -8.01 -24.46 1.37
C PRO A 291 -9.39 -25.11 1.34
N GLN A 292 -10.43 -24.27 1.22
CA GLN A 292 -11.76 -24.71 0.85
C GLN A 292 -11.84 -24.90 -0.66
N SER A 293 -11.28 -23.97 -1.41
CA SER A 293 -11.19 -24.02 -2.87
C SER A 293 -9.78 -23.62 -3.32
N GLN A 294 -9.37 -24.14 -4.48
CA GLN A 294 -8.16 -23.71 -5.14
C GLN A 294 -8.49 -23.43 -6.60
N ILE A 295 -8.32 -22.18 -7.00
CA ILE A 295 -8.45 -21.73 -8.37
C ILE A 295 -7.08 -21.94 -9.01
N LEU A 296 -7.02 -22.61 -10.14
CA LEU A 296 -5.75 -22.94 -10.82
C LEU A 296 -5.37 -21.95 -11.91
N ASP A 297 -6.32 -21.14 -12.37
CA ASP A 297 -6.15 -20.18 -13.45
C ASP A 297 -6.47 -18.75 -13.00
N ARG A 298 -6.14 -17.78 -13.86
CA ARG A 298 -6.52 -16.39 -13.61
C ARG A 298 -8.00 -16.19 -13.96
N ILE A 299 -8.79 -15.85 -12.95
CA ILE A 299 -10.19 -15.43 -13.09
C ILE A 299 -10.24 -13.90 -13.07
N PRO A 300 -10.51 -13.23 -14.21
CA PRO A 300 -10.63 -11.76 -14.29
C PRO A 300 -11.94 -11.22 -13.69
N GLU A 301 -12.94 -12.07 -13.51
CA GLU A 301 -14.27 -11.69 -13.01
C GLU A 301 -14.21 -11.21 -11.56
N MET A 302 -15.20 -10.42 -11.17
CA MET A 302 -15.33 -9.93 -9.81
C MET A 302 -15.75 -11.05 -8.85
N TYR A 303 -15.14 -11.04 -7.67
CA TYR A 303 -15.36 -11.98 -6.59
C TYR A 303 -16.41 -11.37 -5.67
N THR A 304 -17.66 -11.85 -5.73
CA THR A 304 -18.74 -11.31 -4.89
C THR A 304 -18.43 -11.53 -3.42
N VAL A 305 -18.44 -10.45 -2.63
CA VAL A 305 -18.22 -10.53 -1.19
C VAL A 305 -19.51 -10.96 -0.50
N GLN A 306 -19.41 -12.00 0.32
CA GLN A 306 -20.55 -12.58 1.05
C GLN A 306 -20.53 -12.19 2.53
N LYS A 307 -19.35 -12.17 3.15
CA LYS A 307 -19.14 -11.92 4.60
C LYS A 307 -17.76 -11.33 4.83
N VAL A 308 -17.56 -10.69 5.98
CA VAL A 308 -16.25 -10.17 6.39
C VAL A 308 -15.86 -10.65 7.79
N TYR A 309 -14.57 -10.78 8.04
CA TYR A 309 -14.04 -11.02 9.38
C TYR A 309 -12.68 -10.34 9.51
N GLN A 310 -12.63 -9.26 10.30
CA GLN A 310 -11.49 -8.35 10.31
C GLN A 310 -11.17 -7.91 8.86
N ASP A 311 -9.93 -8.02 8.42
CA ASP A 311 -9.51 -7.67 7.07
C ASP A 311 -9.77 -8.80 6.03
N TRP A 312 -10.29 -9.95 6.43
CA TRP A 312 -10.60 -11.06 5.51
C TRP A 312 -11.99 -10.91 4.91
N VAL A 313 -12.12 -11.29 3.64
CA VAL A 313 -13.42 -11.34 2.94
C VAL A 313 -13.72 -12.78 2.54
N TYR A 314 -14.94 -13.23 2.79
CA TYR A 314 -15.44 -14.48 2.23
C TYR A 314 -16.07 -14.19 0.88
N VAL A 315 -15.55 -14.84 -0.16
CA VAL A 315 -15.93 -14.58 -1.55
C VAL A 315 -16.63 -15.78 -2.17
N GLN A 316 -17.45 -15.50 -3.16
CA GLN A 316 -18.00 -16.46 -4.10
C GLN A 316 -17.73 -16.00 -5.52
N ILE A 317 -17.34 -16.93 -6.39
CA ILE A 317 -17.08 -16.70 -7.81
C ILE A 317 -17.77 -17.81 -8.60
N GLU A 318 -18.37 -17.47 -9.73
CA GLU A 318 -18.81 -18.43 -10.75
C GLU A 318 -17.94 -18.24 -11.99
N HIS A 319 -17.24 -19.28 -12.40
CA HIS A 319 -16.34 -19.26 -13.56
C HIS A 319 -16.39 -20.62 -14.26
N ASP A 320 -16.65 -20.62 -15.56
CA ASP A 320 -16.82 -21.83 -16.38
C ASP A 320 -17.78 -22.88 -15.79
N GLY A 321 -18.90 -22.41 -15.21
CA GLY A 321 -19.90 -23.28 -14.60
C GLY A 321 -19.49 -23.88 -13.24
N VAL A 322 -18.32 -23.51 -12.71
CA VAL A 322 -17.84 -23.93 -11.39
C VAL A 322 -17.99 -22.78 -10.39
N THR A 323 -18.58 -23.06 -9.24
CA THR A 323 -18.64 -22.11 -8.13
C THR A 323 -17.47 -22.33 -7.17
N TYR A 324 -16.64 -21.31 -7.02
CA TYR A 324 -15.57 -21.27 -6.02
C TYR A 324 -16.01 -20.43 -4.84
N SER A 325 -15.64 -20.85 -3.64
CA SER A 325 -15.87 -20.04 -2.44
C SER A 325 -14.84 -20.28 -1.34
N GLY A 326 -14.70 -19.29 -0.47
CA GLY A 326 -13.85 -19.36 0.72
C GLY A 326 -13.30 -17.99 1.12
N TRP A 327 -12.48 -17.98 2.16
CA TRP A 327 -11.84 -16.79 2.70
C TRP A 327 -10.65 -16.36 1.84
N LEU A 328 -10.69 -15.13 1.36
CA LEU A 328 -9.62 -14.46 0.63
C LEU A 328 -8.83 -13.56 1.59
N GLN A 329 -7.52 -13.82 1.66
CA GLN A 329 -6.62 -13.09 2.54
C GLN A 329 -6.46 -11.61 2.15
N PRO A 330 -6.24 -10.70 3.11
CA PRO A 330 -6.18 -9.25 2.87
C PRO A 330 -5.24 -8.86 1.72
N ASN A 331 -4.03 -9.42 1.71
CA ASN A 331 -3.02 -9.10 0.70
C ASN A 331 -3.29 -9.69 -0.69
N MET A 332 -4.35 -10.50 -0.85
CA MET A 332 -4.81 -11.00 -2.15
C MET A 332 -6.08 -10.30 -2.62
N GLN A 333 -6.71 -9.49 -1.79
CA GLN A 333 -7.86 -8.68 -2.18
C GLN A 333 -7.39 -7.49 -3.00
N CYS A 334 -8.21 -7.09 -3.94
CA CYS A 334 -8.00 -5.86 -4.64
C CYS A 334 -9.32 -5.25 -5.11
N PRO A 335 -9.80 -4.27 -4.33
CA PRO A 335 -10.96 -3.48 -4.68
C PRO A 335 -10.52 -2.32 -5.57
N ASN A 336 -10.29 -2.61 -6.86
CA ASN A 336 -10.00 -1.60 -7.87
C ASN A 336 -11.07 -1.66 -8.97
N SER A 337 -11.73 -0.54 -9.21
CA SER A 337 -12.79 -0.42 -10.23
C SER A 337 -12.24 -0.12 -11.64
N TYR A 338 -11.01 0.40 -11.75
CA TYR A 338 -10.48 0.94 -13.01
C TYR A 338 -9.68 -0.06 -13.83
N MET A 339 -9.04 -1.06 -13.23
CA MET A 339 -8.36 -2.17 -13.94
C MET A 339 -8.03 -3.33 -12.99
N THR A 340 -7.82 -4.53 -13.57
CA THR A 340 -7.32 -5.71 -12.85
C THR A 340 -6.05 -5.36 -12.09
N CYS A 341 -6.07 -5.66 -10.81
CA CYS A 341 -5.16 -5.34 -9.73
C CYS A 341 -3.68 -5.69 -9.87
N ASN A 342 -3.02 -5.18 -10.91
CA ASN A 342 -1.63 -5.49 -11.24
C ASN A 342 -0.60 -5.09 -10.17
#